data_AF-A0A358CT59-F1
#
_entry.id   AF-A0A358CT59-F1
#
_cell.length_a   1.000
_cell.length_b   1.000
_cell.length_c   1.000
_cell.angle_alpha   90.00
_cell.angle_beta   90.00
_cell.angle_gamma   90.00
#
_symmetry.space_group_name_H-M   'P 1'
#
loop_
_entity.id
_entity.type
_entity.pdbx_description
1 polymer ?
#
loop_
_entity_poly.entity_id
_entity_poly.type
_entity_poly.pdbx_seq_one_letter_code
_entity_poly.pdbx_strand_id
1 'polypeptide(L)' 'MTIIPILLFAAASLLCGYFLYGRWLGTKLFSLNASFVVPSIELRDEHDFVPT' A
#
# COMPACT_ATOMS: atom_id res chain seq x y z
N MET A 1 -26.42 -15.12 -18.27
CA MET A 1 -25.15 -15.14 -19.04
C MET A 1 -24.48 -13.75 -19.04
N THR A 2 -24.30 -13.12 -17.87
CA THR A 2 -23.74 -11.76 -17.73
C THR A 2 -22.78 -11.62 -16.55
N ILE A 3 -22.78 -12.57 -15.61
CA ILE A 3 -21.95 -12.52 -14.40
C ILE A 3 -20.46 -12.58 -14.71
N ILE A 4 -20.04 -13.46 -15.63
CA ILE A 4 -18.62 -13.63 -16.00
C ILE A 4 -17.99 -12.32 -16.51
N PRO A 5 -18.56 -11.61 -17.50
CA PRO A 5 -17.97 -10.35 -17.97
C PRO A 5 -17.98 -9.25 -16.89
N ILE A 6 -19.02 -9.19 -16.04
CA ILE A 6 -19.06 -8.23 -14.92
C ILE A 6 -17.91 -8.50 -13.95
N LEU A 7 -17.66 -9.77 -13.63
CA LEU A 7 -16.59 -10.17 -12.71
C LEU A 7 -15.21 -9.82 -13.28
N LEU A 8 -14.99 -10.10 -14.56
CA LEU A 8 -13.75 -9.72 -15.24
C LEU A 8 -13.54 -8.21 -15.25
N PHE A 9 -14.60 -7.44 -15.51
CA PHE A 9 -14.52 -5.97 -15.52
C PHE A 9 -14.24 -5.39 -14.13
N ALA A 10 -14.85 -5.96 -13.09
CA ALA A 10 -14.59 -5.57 -11.71
C ALA A 10 -13.13 -5.85 -11.30
N ALA A 11 -12.62 -7.06 -11.61
CA ALA A 11 -11.24 -7.41 -11.34
C ALA A 11 -10.24 -6.51 -12.08
N ALA A 12 -10.49 -6.22 -13.37
CA ALA A 12 -9.68 -5.30 -14.15
C ALA A 12 -9.68 -3.88 -13.56
N SER A 13 -10.83 -3.40 -13.11
CA SER A 13 -10.97 -2.07 -12.50
C SER A 13 -10.18 -1.95 -11.19
N LEU A 14 -10.21 -2.99 -10.34
CA LEU A 14 -9.42 -3.05 -9.11
C LEU A 14 -7.92 -3.08 -9.40
N LEU A 15 -7.49 -3.86 -10.39
CA LEU A 15 -6.08 -3.89 -10.82
C LEU A 15 -5.63 -2.52 -11.35
N CYS A 16 -6.44 -1.87 -12.20
CA CYS A 16 -6.16 -0.52 -12.67
C CYS A 16 -6.02 0.47 -11.51
N GLY A 17 -6.94 0.45 -10.54
CA GLY A 17 -6.85 1.28 -9.34
C GLY A 17 -5.55 1.04 -8.55
N TYR A 18 -5.15 -0.22 -8.41
CA TYR A 18 -3.88 -0.57 -7.78
C TYR A 18 -2.67 -0.06 -8.56
N PHE A 19 -2.56 -0.30 -9.87
CA PHE A 19 -1.36 0.07 -10.62
C PHE A 19 -1.25 1.56 -10.90
N LEU A 20 -2.37 2.22 -11.23
CA LEU A 20 -2.38 3.64 -11.60
C LEU A 20 -2.33 4.55 -10.37
N TYR A 21 -2.95 4.13 -9.26
CA TYR A 21 -3.04 4.95 -8.07
C TYR A 21 -2.33 4.33 -6.88
N GLY A 22 -2.71 3.13 -6.43
CA GLY A 22 -2.18 2.54 -5.19
C GLY A 22 -0.66 2.36 -5.17
N ARG A 23 -0.10 1.76 -6.22
CA ARG A 23 1.34 1.52 -6.38
C ARG A 23 2.10 2.83 -6.60
N TRP A 24 1.55 3.74 -7.39
CA TRP A 24 2.15 5.07 -7.58
C TRP A 24 2.21 5.82 -6.24
N LEU A 25 1.12 5.85 -5.48
CA LEU A 25 1.04 6.50 -4.18
C LEU A 25 2.03 5.89 -3.18
N GLY A 26 2.05 4.55 -3.08
CA GLY A 26 2.95 3.84 -2.18
C GLY A 26 4.42 4.07 -2.49
N THR A 27 4.81 4.08 -3.77
CA THR A 27 6.23 4.18 -4.16
C THR A 27 6.73 5.59 -4.37
N LYS A 28 5.88 6.52 -4.85
CA LYS A 28 6.29 7.89 -5.19
C LYS A 28 5.90 8.93 -4.15
N LEU A 29 4.70 8.83 -3.57
CA LEU A 29 4.28 9.78 -2.54
C LEU A 29 4.81 9.38 -1.16
N PHE A 30 4.56 8.13 -0.77
CA PHE A 30 4.95 7.61 0.55
C PHE A 30 6.34 6.99 0.58
N SER A 31 6.96 6.74 -0.59
CA SER A 31 8.28 6.10 -0.70
C SER A 31 8.42 4.85 0.17
N LEU A 32 7.34 4.05 0.24
CA LEU A 32 7.28 2.84 1.07
C LEU A 32 8.38 1.89 0.62
N ASN A 33 9.26 1.56 1.56
CA ASN A 33 10.37 0.65 1.34
C ASN A 33 10.39 -0.34 2.49
N ALA A 34 10.21 -1.62 2.17
CA ALA A 34 10.19 -2.70 3.15
C ALA A 34 11.54 -2.89 3.86
N SER A 35 12.62 -2.38 3.29
CA SER A 35 13.96 -2.41 3.87
C SER A 35 14.29 -1.15 4.69
N PHE A 36 13.38 -0.17 4.76
CA PHE A 36 13.60 1.04 5.55
C PHE A 36 13.48 0.71 7.04
N VAL A 37 14.54 1.01 7.79
CA VAL A 37 14.51 0.91 9.26
C VAL A 37 13.59 2.00 9.78
N VAL A 38 12.63 1.65 10.63
CA VAL A 38 11.69 2.63 11.16
C VAL A 38 12.44 3.69 12.00
N PRO A 39 12.02 4.97 11.98
CA PRO A 39 12.75 6.05 12.64
C PRO A 39 12.94 5.84 14.14
N SER A 40 12.02 5.17 14.83
CA SER A 40 12.15 4.86 16.26
C SER A 40 13.40 4.03 16.56
N ILE A 41 13.75 3.09 15.67
CA ILE A 41 14.96 2.27 15.78
C ILE A 41 16.20 3.07 15.37
N GLU A 42 16.13 3.83 14.28
CA GLU A 42 17.28 4.61 13.78
C GLU A 42 17.68 5.74 14.75
N LEU A 43 16.69 6.46 15.28
CA LEU A 43 16.90 7.61 16.16
C LEU A 43 17.02 7.22 17.63
N ARG A 44 16.79 5.95 17.98
CA ARG A 44 16.77 5.43 19.36
C ARG A 44 15.95 6.36 20.27
N ASP A 45 14.68 6.56 19.92
CA ASP A 45 13.86 7.55 20.62
C ASP A 45 13.46 7.15 22.06
N GLU A 46 13.84 5.92 22.49
CA GLU A 46 13.55 5.32 23.79
C GLU A 46 12.06 5.34 24.17
N HIS A 47 11.17 5.63 23.21
CA HIS A 47 9.74 5.77 23.37
C HIS A 47 9.04 4.80 22.40
N ASP A 48 9.13 3.50 22.71
CA ASP A 48 8.29 2.52 22.05
C ASP A 48 6.82 2.85 22.33
N PHE A 49 6.13 3.39 21.33
CA PHE A 49 4.70 3.65 21.40
C PHE A 49 3.96 2.31 21.40
N VAL A 50 3.64 1.80 22.59
CA VAL A 50 2.72 0.68 22.78
C VAL A 50 1.33 1.27 23.00
N PRO A 51 0.44 1.31 21.98
CA PRO A 51 -0.95 1.66 22.21
C PRO A 51 -1.59 0.52 23.01
N THR A 52 -1.76 0.72 24.33
CA THR A 52 -2.66 -0.07 25.17
C THR A 52 -4.11 0.34 24.96
#